data_AF-A0A2D4MZI1-F1
#
_entry.id   AF-A0A2D4MZI1-F1
#
_cell.length_a   1.000
_cell.length_b   1.000
_cell.length_c   1.000
_cell.angle_alpha   90.00
_cell.angle_beta   90.00
_cell.angle_gamma   90.00
#
_symmetry.space_group_name_H-M   'P 1'
#
loop_
_entity.id
_entity.type
_entity.pdbx_description
1 polymer ?
#
loop_
_entity_poly.entity_id
_entity_poly.type
_entity_poly.pdbx_seq_one_letter_code
_entity_poly.pdbx_strand_id
1 'polypeptide(L)'
;PNRDQWSMTPPTVNAYYSPTKNEVIFPAGILQSPFYTRNHPKAVNFGGIGVMVGHELTHAFDDQGREYDKDGNLRPWWKNSSVEAFKQHTQCLVEQYGNY
;
A
#
# COMPACT_ATOMS: atom_id res chain seq x y z
N PRO A 1 -14.90 -2.97 11.49
CA PRO A 1 -13.76 -2.80 12.43
C PRO A 1 -13.65 -1.34 12.88
N ASN A 2 -13.07 -1.06 14.05
CA ASN A 2 -12.82 0.32 14.51
C ASN A 2 -11.55 0.88 13.82
N ARG A 3 -11.67 2.03 13.15
CA ARG A 3 -10.57 2.72 12.46
C ARG A 3 -9.62 3.45 13.43
N ASP A 4 -10.05 3.71 14.66
CA ASP A 4 -9.21 4.37 15.68
C ASP A 4 -8.19 3.42 16.31
N GLN A 5 -8.27 2.12 16.03
CA GLN A 5 -7.33 1.11 16.54
C GLN A 5 -6.22 0.82 15.53
N TRP A 6 -4.97 1.02 15.90
CA TRP A 6 -3.84 0.76 15.02
C TRP A 6 -3.17 -0.58 15.33
N SER A 7 -2.65 -1.24 14.28
CA SER A 7 -1.85 -2.47 14.39
C SER A 7 -0.38 -2.18 14.68
N MET A 8 0.04 -0.92 14.62
CA MET A 8 1.40 -0.46 14.94
C MET A 8 1.36 0.69 15.93
N THR A 9 2.42 0.79 16.75
CA THR A 9 2.59 1.90 17.69
C THR A 9 3.25 3.10 17.01
N PRO A 10 3.06 4.34 17.51
CA PRO A 10 3.66 5.54 16.91
C PRO A 10 5.18 5.51 16.67
N PRO A 11 6.04 4.94 17.54
CA PRO A 11 7.50 4.92 17.31
C PRO A 11 7.96 3.87 16.29
N THR A 12 7.08 3.00 15.78
CA THR A 12 7.43 1.98 14.81
C THR A 12 7.92 2.62 13.51
N VAL A 13 9.09 2.19 13.02
CA VAL A 13 9.64 2.63 11.74
C VAL A 13 9.14 1.70 10.64
N ASN A 14 7.87 1.86 10.26
CA ASN A 14 7.22 1.10 9.20
C ASN A 14 5.96 1.84 8.72
N ALA A 15 5.23 1.31 7.74
CA ALA A 15 3.88 1.72 7.34
C ALA A 15 3.04 0.47 7.01
N TYR A 16 1.73 0.63 6.89
CA TYR A 16 0.88 -0.48 6.41
C TYR A 16 -0.46 0.00 5.83
N TYR A 17 -1.04 -0.85 4.99
CA TYR A 17 -2.43 -0.83 4.54
C TYR A 17 -3.26 -1.92 5.23
N SER A 18 -4.52 -1.61 5.57
CA SER A 18 -5.49 -2.58 6.07
C SER A 18 -6.68 -2.73 5.12
N PRO A 19 -6.85 -3.89 4.45
CA PRO A 19 -7.95 -4.10 3.51
C PRO A 19 -9.32 -3.98 4.16
N THR A 20 -9.51 -4.56 5.35
CA THR A 20 -10.81 -4.60 6.04
C THR A 20 -11.28 -3.25 6.60
N LYS A 21 -10.38 -2.27 6.67
CA LYS A 21 -10.70 -0.91 7.09
C LYS A 21 -10.57 0.10 5.95
N ASN A 22 -9.95 -0.32 4.85
CA ASN A 22 -9.53 0.53 3.74
C ASN A 22 -8.79 1.78 4.26
N GLU A 23 -7.76 1.55 5.08
CA GLU A 23 -6.97 2.60 5.72
C GLU A 23 -5.47 2.39 5.47
N VAL A 24 -4.76 3.50 5.32
CA VAL A 24 -3.30 3.55 5.23
C VAL A 24 -2.78 4.29 6.46
N ILE A 25 -1.80 3.70 7.15
CA ILE A 25 -1.25 4.24 8.40
C ILE A 25 0.26 4.48 8.26
N PHE A 26 0.67 5.70 8.60
CA PHE A 26 2.07 6.11 8.72
C PHE A 26 2.35 6.52 10.17
N PRO A 27 2.89 5.62 11.01
CA PRO A 27 3.40 5.96 12.34
C PRO A 27 4.43 7.10 12.30
N ALA A 28 4.54 7.88 13.37
CA ALA A 28 5.50 8.97 13.44
C ALA A 28 6.97 8.51 13.25
N GLY A 29 7.27 7.26 13.61
CA GLY A 29 8.60 6.65 13.46
C GLY A 29 9.10 6.55 12.01
N ILE A 30 8.24 6.48 10.99
CA ILE A 30 8.67 6.50 9.58
C ILE A 30 8.83 7.92 9.02
N LEU A 31 8.23 8.93 9.68
CA LEU A 31 8.23 10.33 9.23
C LEU A 31 9.48 11.10 9.66
N GLN A 32 10.64 10.50 9.46
CA GLN A 32 11.95 11.05 9.79
C GLN A 32 12.97 10.77 8.68
N SER A 33 14.17 11.34 8.79
CA SER A 33 15.27 11.07 7.86
C SER A 33 15.61 9.57 7.85
N PRO A 34 15.88 8.94 6.68
CA PRO A 34 16.02 9.55 5.34
C PRO A 34 14.69 9.75 4.57
N PHE A 35 13.58 9.21 5.05
CA PHE A 35 12.31 9.18 4.32
C PHE A 35 11.65 10.55 4.19
N TYR A 36 11.66 11.33 5.27
CA TYR A 36 11.07 12.66 5.31
C TYR A 36 11.85 13.60 6.21
N THR A 37 12.18 14.78 5.70
CA THR A 37 12.41 15.95 6.54
C THR A 37 11.79 17.17 5.87
N ARG A 38 11.32 18.13 6.67
CA ARG A 38 10.76 19.39 6.13
C ARG A 38 11.77 20.17 5.29
N ASN A 39 13.07 20.01 5.56
CA ASN A 39 14.15 20.77 4.94
C ASN A 39 14.75 20.07 3.70
N HIS A 40 14.38 18.82 3.43
CA HIS A 40 14.83 18.13 2.21
C HIS A 40 14.25 18.78 0.95
N PRO A 41 14.99 18.75 -0.18
CA PRO A 41 14.41 19.04 -1.48
C PRO A 41 13.16 18.18 -1.71
N LYS A 42 12.12 18.76 -2.34
CA LYS A 42 10.87 18.04 -2.60
C LYS A 42 11.11 16.70 -3.31
N ALA A 43 12.04 16.65 -4.26
CA ALA A 43 12.42 15.43 -4.97
C ALA A 43 12.85 14.29 -4.02
N VAL A 44 13.61 14.61 -2.96
CA VAL A 44 14.05 13.63 -1.96
C VAL A 44 12.87 13.15 -1.12
N ASN A 45 11.99 14.05 -0.69
CA ASN A 45 10.78 13.66 0.06
C ASN A 45 9.81 12.82 -0.81
N PHE A 46 9.65 13.17 -2.10
CA PHE A 46 8.84 12.37 -3.01
C PHE A 46 9.47 10.99 -3.28
N GLY A 47 10.79 10.90 -3.40
CA GLY A 47 11.51 9.63 -3.56
C GLY A 47 11.55 8.78 -2.28
N GLY A 48 11.50 9.42 -1.10
CA GLY A 48 11.43 8.76 0.20
C GLY A 48 9.99 8.47 0.60
N ILE A 49 9.40 9.33 1.44
CA ILE A 49 8.05 9.12 1.97
C ILE A 49 6.99 9.09 0.88
N GLY A 50 7.17 9.81 -0.24
CA GLY A 50 6.20 9.79 -1.35
C GLY A 50 6.07 8.41 -1.99
N VAL A 51 7.17 7.69 -2.19
CA VAL A 51 7.16 6.30 -2.68
C VAL A 51 6.48 5.39 -1.66
N MET A 52 6.75 5.55 -0.36
CA MET A 52 6.08 4.78 0.69
C MET A 52 4.57 5.03 0.71
N VAL A 53 4.13 6.28 0.51
CA VAL A 53 2.71 6.60 0.36
C VAL A 53 2.11 5.89 -0.85
N GLY A 54 2.79 5.93 -2.00
CA GLY A 54 2.37 5.20 -3.20
C GLY A 54 2.31 3.69 -3.00
N HIS A 55 3.28 3.12 -2.27
CA HIS A 55 3.35 1.70 -1.95
C HIS A 55 2.12 1.24 -1.15
N GLU A 56 1.82 1.91 -0.03
CA GLU A 56 0.67 1.55 0.79
C GLU A 56 -0.67 1.78 0.08
N LEU A 57 -0.76 2.81 -0.77
CA LEU A 57 -1.94 3.00 -1.62
C LEU A 57 -2.10 1.87 -2.64
N THR A 58 -1.00 1.33 -3.17
CA THR A 58 -1.02 0.24 -4.15
C THR A 58 -1.49 -1.07 -3.51
N HIS A 59 -1.25 -1.27 -2.21
CA HIS A 59 -1.79 -2.43 -1.47
C HIS A 59 -3.32 -2.49 -1.46
N ALA A 60 -4.04 -1.39 -1.71
CA ALA A 60 -5.49 -1.44 -1.91
C ALA A 60 -5.91 -2.14 -3.21
N PHE A 61 -4.98 -2.33 -4.15
CA PHE A 61 -5.24 -2.84 -5.50
C PHE A 61 -4.28 -3.95 -5.92
N ASP A 62 -3.44 -4.46 -5.02
CA ASP A 62 -2.61 -5.63 -5.28
C ASP A 62 -3.48 -6.90 -5.41
N ASP A 63 -2.84 -8.06 -5.58
CA ASP A 63 -3.53 -9.32 -5.83
C ASP A 63 -4.51 -9.73 -4.73
N GLN A 64 -4.30 -9.28 -3.49
CA GLN A 64 -5.16 -9.52 -2.32
C GLN A 64 -6.09 -8.34 -2.04
N GLY A 65 -5.55 -7.12 -2.00
CA GLY A 65 -6.28 -5.90 -1.70
C GLY A 65 -7.42 -5.64 -2.66
N ARG A 66 -7.24 -5.96 -3.96
CA ARG A 66 -8.30 -5.82 -4.97
C ARG A 66 -9.53 -6.67 -4.69
N GLU A 67 -9.47 -7.66 -3.81
CA GLU A 67 -10.61 -8.53 -3.50
C GLU A 67 -11.56 -7.88 -2.47
N TYR A 68 -11.12 -6.79 -1.84
CA TYR A 68 -11.88 -6.00 -0.90
C TYR A 68 -12.50 -4.79 -1.59
N ASP A 69 -13.77 -4.53 -1.32
CA ASP A 69 -14.42 -3.33 -1.82
C ASP A 69 -14.01 -2.07 -1.02
N LYS A 70 -14.54 -0.91 -1.43
CA LYS A 70 -14.27 0.38 -0.78
C LYS A 70 -14.58 0.43 0.73
N ASP A 71 -15.46 -0.45 1.22
CA ASP A 71 -15.92 -0.51 2.60
C ASP A 71 -15.15 -1.59 3.41
N GLY A 72 -14.20 -2.29 2.76
CA GLY A 72 -13.37 -3.33 3.35
C GLY A 72 -14.02 -4.72 3.39
N ASN A 73 -15.03 -4.97 2.57
CA ASN A 73 -15.68 -6.28 2.48
C ASN A 73 -15.05 -7.13 1.39
N LEU A 74 -14.70 -8.38 1.72
CA LEU A 74 -14.26 -9.36 0.74
C LEU A 74 -15.43 -9.75 -0.17
N ARG A 75 -15.48 -9.20 -1.37
CA ARG A 75 -16.50 -9.54 -2.37
C ARG A 75 -16.04 -9.20 -3.78
N PRO A 76 -16.49 -9.93 -4.82
CA PRO A 76 -16.23 -9.53 -6.19
C PRO A 76 -16.88 -8.17 -6.51
N TRP A 77 -16.06 -7.19 -6.91
CA TRP A 77 -16.52 -5.86 -7.35
C TRP A 77 -15.98 -5.46 -8.72
N TRP A 78 -15.13 -6.31 -9.33
CA TRP A 78 -14.66 -6.18 -10.71
C TRP A 78 -15.41 -7.14 -11.63
N LYS A 79 -15.49 -6.78 -12.91
CA LYS A 79 -15.91 -7.74 -13.95
C LYS A 79 -14.85 -8.85 -14.07
N ASN A 80 -15.28 -10.07 -14.36
CA ASN A 80 -14.36 -11.21 -14.55
C ASN A 80 -13.28 -10.92 -15.60
N SER A 81 -13.62 -10.25 -16.70
CA SER A 81 -12.67 -9.86 -17.73
C SER A 81 -11.56 -8.92 -17.21
N SER A 82 -11.87 -8.02 -16.28
CA SER A 82 -10.88 -7.14 -15.65
C SER A 82 -9.97 -7.90 -14.68
N VAL A 83 -10.51 -8.90 -13.98
CA VAL A 83 -9.71 -9.79 -13.11
C VAL A 83 -8.74 -10.64 -13.93
N GLU A 84 -9.18 -11.18 -15.07
CA GLU A 84 -8.32 -11.92 -15.99
C GLU A 84 -7.21 -11.04 -16.55
N ALA A 85 -7.53 -9.82 -17.02
CA ALA A 85 -6.54 -8.87 -17.50
C ALA A 85 -5.51 -8.50 -16.42
N PHE A 86 -5.97 -8.26 -15.18
CA PHE A 86 -5.08 -7.99 -14.05
C PHE A 86 -4.10 -9.16 -13.82
N LYS A 87 -4.61 -10.40 -13.77
CA LYS A 87 -3.78 -11.60 -13.59
C LYS A 87 -2.73 -11.76 -14.69
N GLN A 88 -3.07 -11.42 -15.93
CA GLN A 88 -2.11 -11.44 -17.04
C GLN A 88 -0.97 -10.45 -16.83
N HIS A 89 -1.26 -9.24 -16.34
CA HIS A 89 -0.22 -8.26 -16.04
C HIS A 89 0.64 -8.66 -14.84
N THR A 90 0.05 -9.20 -13.77
CA THR A 90 0.82 -9.62 -12.59
C THR A 90 1.74 -10.81 -12.88
N GLN A 91 1.38 -11.66 -13.83
CA GLN A 91 2.22 -12.79 -14.24
C GLN A 91 3.60 -12.34 -14.75
N CYS A 92 3.68 -11.20 -15.44
CA CYS A 92 4.95 -10.62 -15.88
C CYS A 92 5.86 -10.26 -14.69
N LEU A 93 5.31 -9.75 -13.59
CA LEU A 93 6.08 -9.45 -12.39
C LEU A 93 6.54 -10.72 -11.66
N VAL A 94 5.70 -11.75 -11.60
CA VAL A 94 6.08 -13.07 -11.06
C VAL A 94 7.28 -13.63 -11.82
N GLU A 95 7.23 -13.59 -13.15
CA GLU A 95 8.33 -14.04 -14.01
C GLU A 95 9.58 -13.19 -13.85
N GLN A 96 9.44 -11.86 -13.81
CA GLN A 96 10.57 -10.96 -13.62
C GLN A 96 11.31 -11.25 -12.32
N TYR A 97 10.58 -11.27 -11.19
CA TYR A 97 11.20 -11.43 -9.88
C TYR A 97 11.59 -12.86 -9.54
N GLY A 98 10.97 -13.87 -10.18
CA GLY A 98 11.39 -15.28 -10.07
C GLY A 98 12.68 -15.62 -10.80
N ASN A 99 13.22 -14.70 -11.61
CA ASN A 99 14.47 -14.85 -12.36
C ASN A 99 15.66 -14.06 -11.75
N TYR A 100 15.51 -13.53 -10.54
CA TYR A 100 16.61 -12.97 -9.73
C TYR A 100 17.03 -13.97 -8.65
#